data_AF-A0A9C8E3F5-F1
#
_entry.id   AF-A0A9C8E3F5-F1
#
_cell.length_a   1.000
_cell.length_b   1.000
_cell.length_c   1.000
_cell.angle_alpha   90.00
_cell.angle_beta   90.00
_cell.angle_gamma   90.00
#
_symmetry.space_group_name_H-M   'P 1'
#
loop_
_entity.id
_entity.type
_entity.pdbx_description
1 polymer ?
#
loop_
_entity_poly.entity_id
_entity_poly.type
_entity_poly.pdbx_seq_one_letter_code
_entity_poly.pdbx_strand_id
1 'polypeptide(L)'
;SIEATAEHPFYIKGKGWNPANSLKVGQALQLHNGTTVVVKEVDTSVRFEKVYNLTVANTHNYFVGWDGVLVHNCKRFFKGDQAVIHFDKHASGIMKALNLKSYNLKDYLNDANHVIQTGTFVPELSGYVRLIGGKGSAKYGLVGVDRTTGQITTFHIKTVSELAKKAPSLGFSK
;
A
#
# COMPACT_ATOMS: atom_id res chain seq x y z
N SER A 1 22.58 8.47 0.82
CA SER A 1 21.43 8.67 1.73
C SER A 1 20.17 8.17 1.05
N ILE A 2 19.19 7.70 1.83
CA ILE A 2 17.88 7.28 1.33
C ILE A 2 16.85 8.16 2.04
N GLU A 3 15.98 8.80 1.27
CA GLU A 3 14.85 9.57 1.80
C GLU A 3 13.57 8.81 1.48
N ALA A 4 12.72 8.63 2.49
CA ALA A 4 11.49 7.87 2.38
C ALA A 4 10.42 8.47 3.29
N THR A 5 9.16 8.22 2.98
CA THR A 5 8.06 8.59 3.87
C THR A 5 8.18 7.82 5.18
N ALA A 6 7.68 8.41 6.27
CA ALA A 6 7.78 7.85 7.62
C ALA A 6 7.29 6.38 7.71
N GLU A 7 6.28 6.02 6.92
CA GLU A 7 5.67 4.69 6.93
C GLU A 7 6.30 3.69 5.96
N HIS A 8 7.27 4.13 5.15
CA HIS A 8 7.85 3.28 4.12
C HIS A 8 8.61 2.10 4.75
N PRO A 9 8.33 0.84 4.38
CA PRO A 9 8.92 -0.31 5.04
C PRO A 9 10.36 -0.60 4.57
N PHE A 10 11.25 -0.84 5.53
CA PHE A 10 12.63 -1.30 5.36
C PHE A 10 12.81 -2.66 6.05
N TYR A 11 13.58 -3.57 5.44
CA TYR A 11 13.84 -4.88 6.00
C TYR A 11 15.09 -4.88 6.89
N ILE A 12 14.91 -5.10 8.19
CA ILE A 12 15.98 -5.23 9.17
C ILE A 12 16.29 -6.71 9.36
N LYS A 13 17.57 -7.09 9.21
CA LYS A 13 18.01 -8.48 9.41
C LYS A 13 17.67 -8.94 10.84
N GLY A 14 16.94 -10.05 10.93
CA GLY A 14 16.50 -10.62 12.20
C GLY A 14 15.28 -9.95 12.85
N LYS A 15 14.75 -8.86 12.27
CA LYS A 15 13.54 -8.18 12.78
C LYS A 15 12.42 -8.02 11.73
N GLY A 16 12.70 -8.28 10.46
CA GLY A 16 11.72 -8.19 9.39
C GLY A 16 11.43 -6.75 8.95
N TRP A 17 10.25 -6.54 8.37
CA TRP A 17 9.82 -5.25 7.83
C TRP A 17 9.44 -4.26 8.93
N ASN A 18 10.05 -3.08 8.90
CA ASN A 18 9.87 -2.01 9.87
C ASN A 18 9.72 -0.67 9.13
N PRO A 19 8.82 0.23 9.55
CA PRO A 19 8.67 1.53 8.91
C PRO A 19 9.92 2.40 9.06
N ALA A 20 10.15 3.32 8.12
CA ALA A 20 11.31 4.21 8.11
C ALA A 20 11.45 5.00 9.42
N ASN A 21 10.33 5.43 10.00
CA ASN A 21 10.31 6.17 11.27
C ASN A 21 10.66 5.33 12.51
N SER A 22 10.76 4.01 12.39
CA SER A 22 11.21 3.13 13.48
C SER A 22 12.67 2.71 13.35
N LEU A 23 13.33 3.11 12.26
CA LEU A 23 14.76 2.85 12.07
C LEU A 23 15.59 3.58 13.12
N LYS A 24 16.62 2.89 13.59
CA LYS A 24 17.59 3.42 14.55
C LYS A 24 19.00 3.25 14.02
N VAL A 25 19.86 4.21 14.35
CA VAL A 25 21.31 4.10 14.14
C VAL A 25 21.82 2.77 14.72
N GLY A 26 22.66 2.09 13.97
CA GLY A 26 23.22 0.77 14.31
C GLY A 26 22.39 -0.43 13.84
N GLN A 27 21.19 -0.24 13.27
CA GLN A 27 20.42 -1.35 12.72
C GLN A 27 20.96 -1.79 11.35
N ALA A 28 20.95 -3.11 11.12
CA ALA A 28 21.43 -3.72 9.88
C ALA A 28 20.27 -3.95 8.90
N LEU A 29 20.24 -3.15 7.83
CA LEU A 29 19.29 -3.29 6.72
C LEU A 29 19.82 -4.31 5.71
N GLN A 30 18.94 -5.14 5.16
CA GLN A 30 19.35 -6.13 4.17
C GLN A 30 19.43 -5.53 2.76
N LEU A 31 20.54 -5.80 2.07
CA LEU A 31 20.79 -5.41 0.68
C LEU A 31 20.40 -6.51 -0.30
N HIS A 32 20.29 -6.15 -1.59
CA HIS A 32 19.89 -7.05 -2.68
C HIS A 32 20.73 -8.32 -2.83
N ASN A 33 22.01 -8.24 -2.50
CA ASN A 33 22.97 -9.34 -2.59
C ASN A 33 22.99 -10.21 -1.32
N GLY A 34 22.03 -10.02 -0.40
CA GLY A 34 21.93 -10.76 0.86
C GLY A 34 22.85 -10.24 1.97
N THR A 35 23.73 -9.27 1.69
CA THR A 35 24.57 -8.61 2.69
C THR A 35 23.77 -7.56 3.47
N THR A 36 24.41 -6.85 4.39
CA THR A 36 23.75 -5.83 5.21
C THR A 36 24.51 -4.53 5.22
N VAL A 37 23.77 -3.42 5.24
CA VAL A 37 24.30 -2.07 5.52
C VAL A 37 23.82 -1.60 6.89
N VAL A 38 24.68 -0.90 7.62
CA VAL A 38 24.35 -0.35 8.95
C VAL A 38 23.85 1.08 8.81
N VAL A 39 22.72 1.39 9.45
CA VAL A 39 22.20 2.76 9.55
C VAL A 39 23.20 3.59 10.34
N LYS A 40 23.86 4.56 9.68
CA LYS A 40 24.82 5.46 10.32
C LYS A 40 24.18 6.71 10.92
N GLU A 41 23.11 7.18 10.30
CA GLU A 41 22.43 8.42 10.66
C GLU A 41 20.96 8.31 10.27
N VAL A 42 20.08 8.92 11.07
CA VAL A 42 18.65 9.06 10.78
C VAL A 42 18.31 10.52 11.00
N ASP A 43 17.91 11.19 9.92
CA ASP A 43 17.39 12.55 9.96
C ASP A 43 15.88 12.52 9.66
N THR A 44 15.09 13.18 10.49
CA THR A 44 13.64 13.29 10.34
C THR A 44 13.26 14.74 10.14
N SER A 45 12.59 15.00 9.02
CA SER A 45 12.14 16.33 8.67
C SER A 45 10.69 16.28 8.22
N VAL A 46 9.94 17.32 8.57
CA VAL A 46 8.56 17.51 8.11
C VAL A 46 8.61 18.54 6.98
N ARG A 47 8.54 18.06 5.74
CA ARG A 47 8.54 18.91 4.54
C ARG A 47 7.45 18.46 3.55
N PHE A 48 6.77 19.41 2.92
CA PHE A 48 5.82 19.15 1.83
C PHE A 48 6.59 19.15 0.51
N GLU A 49 7.03 17.97 0.05
CA GLU A 49 7.77 17.84 -1.21
C GLU A 49 7.15 16.83 -2.18
N LYS A 50 7.46 17.03 -3.47
CA LYS A 50 6.99 16.20 -4.58
C LYS A 50 7.87 14.95 -4.67
N VAL A 51 7.38 13.82 -4.13
CA VAL A 51 8.10 12.54 -4.18
C VAL A 51 7.85 11.81 -5.51
N TYR A 52 8.90 11.27 -6.11
CA TYR A 52 8.83 10.49 -7.35
C TYR A 52 8.84 8.99 -7.03
N ASN A 53 7.84 8.26 -7.53
CA ASN A 53 7.72 6.80 -7.35
C ASN A 53 8.15 6.09 -8.65
N LEU A 54 9.16 5.23 -8.61
CA LEU A 54 9.65 4.49 -9.77
C LEU A 54 8.92 3.14 -9.89
N THR A 55 8.30 2.87 -11.02
CA THR A 55 7.65 1.56 -11.29
C THR A 55 8.53 0.75 -12.22
N VAL A 56 9.17 -0.33 -11.73
CA VAL A 56 9.97 -1.25 -12.55
C VAL A 56 9.12 -2.44 -13.00
N ALA A 57 9.17 -2.78 -14.29
CA ALA A 57 8.42 -3.89 -14.87
C ALA A 57 9.07 -5.26 -14.58
N ASN A 58 8.22 -6.28 -14.50
CA ASN A 58 8.48 -7.73 -14.48
C ASN A 58 8.86 -8.43 -13.16
N THR A 59 9.58 -7.81 -12.22
CA THR A 59 9.85 -8.44 -10.90
C THR A 59 9.27 -7.69 -9.73
N HIS A 60 8.63 -6.54 -10.00
CA HIS A 60 7.72 -5.94 -9.04
C HIS A 60 8.40 -5.74 -7.66
N ASN A 61 9.70 -5.49 -7.71
CA ASN A 61 10.62 -5.28 -6.62
C ASN A 61 11.70 -4.38 -7.20
N TYR A 62 12.01 -3.26 -6.57
CA TYR A 62 13.10 -2.41 -7.04
C TYR A 62 13.99 -2.00 -5.88
N PHE A 63 15.22 -1.64 -6.22
CA PHE A 63 16.23 -1.22 -5.27
C PHE A 63 16.41 0.29 -5.37
N VAL A 64 16.39 1.02 -4.24
CA VAL A 64 16.50 2.49 -4.22
C VAL A 64 17.79 2.92 -3.52
N GLY A 65 18.43 3.97 -4.05
CA GLY A 65 19.67 4.56 -3.54
C GLY A 65 20.93 3.88 -4.07
N TRP A 66 22.09 4.53 -3.91
CA TRP A 66 23.40 4.02 -4.34
C TRP A 66 23.75 2.66 -3.70
N ASP A 67 23.16 2.38 -2.54
CA ASP A 67 23.37 1.16 -1.75
C ASP A 67 22.37 0.03 -2.06
N GLY A 68 21.28 0.31 -2.81
CA GLY A 68 20.33 -0.69 -3.31
C GLY A 68 19.46 -1.40 -2.27
N VAL A 69 18.42 -0.72 -1.75
CA VAL A 69 17.45 -1.27 -0.76
C VAL A 69 16.14 -1.75 -1.40
N LEU A 70 15.71 -2.99 -1.09
CA LEU A 70 14.56 -3.71 -1.69
C LEU A 70 13.19 -3.12 -1.29
N VAL A 71 12.41 -2.68 -2.27
CA VAL A 71 11.02 -2.22 -2.10
C VAL A 71 10.06 -2.96 -3.03
N HIS A 72 8.85 -3.28 -2.55
CA HIS A 72 7.94 -4.27 -3.13
C HIS A 72 6.81 -3.62 -3.93
N ASN A 73 6.76 -3.88 -5.23
CA ASN A 73 5.72 -3.54 -6.19
C ASN A 73 5.01 -4.80 -6.77
N CYS A 74 4.78 -5.89 -6.01
CA CYS A 74 4.12 -7.11 -6.57
C CYS A 74 2.62 -7.00 -6.63
N LYS A 75 2.07 -7.41 -7.79
CA LYS A 75 0.69 -7.89 -7.87
C LYS A 75 0.46 -8.89 -6.74
N ARG A 76 -0.52 -8.60 -5.89
CA ARG A 76 -0.91 -9.47 -4.79
C ARG A 76 -2.12 -10.30 -5.20
N PHE A 77 -2.14 -11.54 -4.72
CA PHE A 77 -3.24 -12.47 -4.94
C PHE A 77 -4.19 -12.43 -3.76
N PHE A 78 -5.47 -12.72 -4.02
CA PHE A 78 -6.44 -12.95 -2.95
C PHE A 78 -6.12 -14.25 -2.23
N LYS A 79 -6.42 -14.28 -0.92
CA LYS A 79 -6.24 -15.47 -0.09
C LYS A 79 -7.27 -16.54 -0.46
N GLY A 80 -6.87 -17.61 -1.15
CA GLY A 80 -7.79 -18.67 -1.59
C GLY A 80 -8.92 -18.13 -2.48
N ASP A 81 -10.15 -18.60 -2.27
CA ASP A 81 -11.32 -18.24 -3.08
C ASP A 81 -11.92 -16.86 -2.76
N GLN A 82 -11.24 -16.05 -1.93
CA GLN A 82 -11.75 -14.74 -1.50
C GLN A 82 -11.96 -13.77 -2.66
N ALA A 83 -11.25 -13.92 -3.79
CA ALA A 83 -11.50 -13.10 -4.97
C ALA A 83 -12.93 -13.27 -5.49
N VAL A 84 -13.38 -14.51 -5.67
CA VAL A 84 -14.69 -14.84 -6.23
C VAL A 84 -15.79 -14.51 -5.23
N ILE A 85 -15.64 -14.96 -3.97
CA ILE A 85 -16.62 -14.74 -2.90
C ILE A 85 -16.88 -13.23 -2.69
N HIS A 86 -15.81 -12.43 -2.71
CA HIS A 86 -15.93 -11.01 -2.46
C HIS A 86 -16.45 -10.27 -3.69
N PHE A 87 -16.01 -10.64 -4.88
CA PHE A 87 -16.54 -10.12 -6.14
C PHE A 87 -18.07 -10.30 -6.21
N ASP A 88 -18.57 -11.52 -5.99
CA ASP A 88 -20.01 -11.80 -6.06
C ASP A 88 -20.83 -10.97 -5.07
N LYS A 89 -20.26 -10.71 -3.88
CA LYS A 89 -20.91 -9.93 -2.84
C LYS A 89 -20.87 -8.42 -3.10
N HIS A 90 -19.82 -7.91 -3.73
CA HIS A 90 -19.53 -6.47 -3.76
C HIS A 90 -19.56 -5.83 -5.14
N ALA A 91 -19.46 -6.58 -6.23
CA ALA A 91 -19.39 -6.05 -7.60
C ALA A 91 -20.54 -5.09 -7.92
N SER A 92 -21.78 -5.44 -7.57
CA SER A 92 -22.95 -4.59 -7.79
C SER A 92 -22.86 -3.24 -7.06
N GLY A 93 -22.35 -3.25 -5.82
CA GLY A 93 -22.11 -2.04 -5.03
C GLY A 93 -21.00 -1.17 -5.63
N ILE A 94 -19.93 -1.79 -6.13
CA ILE A 94 -18.83 -1.09 -6.82
C ILE A 94 -19.33 -0.44 -8.11
N MET A 95 -20.08 -1.17 -8.94
CA MET A 95 -20.66 -0.66 -10.17
C MET A 95 -21.56 0.54 -9.93
N LYS A 96 -22.46 0.46 -8.94
CA LYS A 96 -23.31 1.59 -8.54
C LYS A 96 -22.49 2.76 -8.01
N ALA A 97 -21.44 2.49 -7.24
CA ALA A 97 -20.59 3.52 -6.69
C ALA A 97 -19.79 4.25 -7.80
N LEU A 98 -19.28 3.53 -8.79
CA LEU A 98 -18.44 4.10 -9.84
C LEU A 98 -19.21 4.42 -11.12
N ASN A 99 -20.52 4.21 -11.14
CA ASN A 99 -21.41 4.40 -12.29
C ASN A 99 -20.92 3.61 -13.53
N LEU A 100 -20.54 2.35 -13.31
CA LEU A 100 -20.04 1.45 -14.35
C LEU A 100 -21.18 0.67 -15.01
N LYS A 101 -21.10 0.49 -16.34
CA LYS A 101 -22.06 -0.33 -17.11
C LYS A 101 -21.74 -1.82 -17.04
N SER A 102 -20.46 -2.16 -16.88
CA SER A 102 -19.96 -3.52 -16.76
C SER A 102 -18.78 -3.55 -15.80
N TYR A 103 -18.66 -4.62 -15.02
CA TYR A 103 -17.54 -4.83 -14.11
C TYR A 103 -17.39 -6.31 -13.86
N ASN A 104 -16.25 -6.89 -14.25
CA ASN A 104 -15.99 -8.31 -14.16
C ASN A 104 -14.88 -8.62 -13.12
N LEU A 105 -14.66 -9.90 -12.85
CA LEU A 105 -13.65 -10.33 -11.88
C LEU A 105 -12.23 -9.84 -12.23
N LYS A 106 -11.88 -9.77 -13.52
CA LYS A 106 -10.57 -9.25 -13.95
C LYS A 106 -10.43 -7.76 -13.63
N ASP A 107 -11.48 -6.97 -13.84
CA ASP A 107 -11.51 -5.55 -13.47
C ASP A 107 -11.33 -5.41 -11.95
N TYR A 108 -12.05 -6.21 -11.17
CA TYR A 108 -11.96 -6.24 -9.72
C TYR A 108 -10.55 -6.58 -9.20
N LEU A 109 -9.90 -7.58 -9.79
CA LEU A 109 -8.51 -7.93 -9.45
C LEU A 109 -7.53 -6.81 -9.84
N ASN A 110 -7.73 -6.16 -10.99
CA ASN A 110 -6.89 -5.07 -11.45
C ASN A 110 -7.03 -3.84 -10.54
N ASP A 111 -8.25 -3.47 -10.16
CA ASP A 111 -8.52 -2.33 -9.29
C ASP A 111 -7.94 -2.54 -7.90
N ALA A 112 -8.10 -3.73 -7.32
CA ALA A 112 -7.50 -4.06 -6.03
C ALA A 112 -5.96 -3.97 -6.08
N ASN A 113 -5.34 -4.45 -7.16
CA ASN A 113 -3.90 -4.32 -7.34
C ASN A 113 -3.46 -2.88 -7.59
N HIS A 114 -4.26 -2.09 -8.31
CA HIS A 114 -3.99 -0.68 -8.54
C HIS A 114 -3.98 0.11 -7.22
N VAL A 115 -4.92 -0.17 -6.31
CA VAL A 115 -4.95 0.43 -4.97
C VAL A 115 -3.73 0.02 -4.14
N ILE A 116 -3.26 -1.23 -4.22
CA ILE A 116 -2.04 -1.64 -3.52
C ILE A 116 -0.80 -0.95 -4.09
N GLN A 117 -0.70 -0.83 -5.42
CA GLN A 117 0.48 -0.29 -6.09
C GLN A 117 0.62 1.23 -5.95
N THR A 118 -0.51 1.93 -5.84
CA THR A 118 -0.54 3.40 -5.88
C THR A 118 -1.13 4.05 -4.62
N GLY A 119 -1.68 3.26 -3.71
CA GLY A 119 -2.31 3.71 -2.48
C GLY A 119 -1.35 3.84 -1.31
N THR A 120 -1.84 4.49 -0.26
CA THR A 120 -1.16 4.62 1.02
C THR A 120 -1.56 3.47 1.92
N PHE A 121 -0.59 2.81 2.56
CA PHE A 121 -0.89 1.81 3.56
C PHE A 121 -1.43 2.49 4.82
N VAL A 122 -2.51 1.96 5.38
CA VAL A 122 -3.20 2.51 6.55
C VAL A 122 -3.22 1.44 7.64
N PRO A 123 -2.37 1.57 8.69
CA PRO A 123 -2.24 0.56 9.73
C PRO A 123 -3.55 0.22 10.44
N GLU A 124 -4.43 1.20 10.68
CA GLU A 124 -5.72 0.98 11.35
C GLU A 124 -6.66 0.08 10.55
N LEU A 125 -6.50 0.06 9.22
CA LEU A 125 -7.32 -0.73 8.31
C LEU A 125 -6.63 -2.02 7.90
N SER A 126 -5.36 -2.21 8.28
CA SER A 126 -4.52 -3.30 7.77
C SER A 126 -4.57 -3.39 6.24
N GLY A 127 -4.51 -2.24 5.56
CA GLY A 127 -4.86 -2.18 4.15
C GLY A 127 -4.40 -0.93 3.44
N TYR A 128 -4.49 -0.94 2.12
CA TYR A 128 -4.13 0.19 1.27
C TYR A 128 -5.37 1.01 0.92
N VAL A 129 -5.23 2.32 0.95
CA VAL A 129 -6.29 3.27 0.61
C VAL A 129 -5.83 4.17 -0.52
N ARG A 130 -6.68 4.35 -1.54
CA ARG A 130 -6.41 5.21 -2.69
C ARG A 130 -7.67 5.94 -3.12
N LEU A 131 -7.57 7.25 -3.37
CA LEU A 131 -8.62 8.01 -4.05
C LEU A 131 -8.76 7.50 -5.49
N ILE A 132 -9.95 7.01 -5.83
CA ILE A 132 -10.26 6.45 -7.16
C ILE A 132 -11.22 7.33 -7.97
N GLY A 133 -11.59 8.49 -7.43
CA GLY A 133 -12.52 9.44 -8.04
C GLY A 133 -13.95 9.27 -7.54
N GLY A 134 -14.90 9.96 -8.17
CA GLY A 134 -16.31 9.90 -7.79
C GLY A 134 -17.12 11.08 -8.30
N LYS A 135 -18.38 10.83 -8.68
CA LYS A 135 -19.34 11.87 -9.06
C LYS A 135 -20.13 12.28 -7.82
N GLY A 136 -20.05 13.56 -7.45
CA GLY A 136 -20.69 14.14 -6.26
C GLY A 136 -19.84 14.07 -4.99
N SER A 137 -19.30 12.90 -4.63
CA SER A 137 -18.40 12.73 -3.48
C SER A 137 -17.18 11.87 -3.81
N ALA A 138 -16.04 12.18 -3.18
CA ALA A 138 -14.80 11.43 -3.35
C ALA A 138 -14.96 10.00 -2.86
N LYS A 139 -14.57 9.03 -3.71
CA LYS A 139 -14.57 7.61 -3.39
C LYS A 139 -13.17 7.07 -3.36
N TYR A 140 -12.95 6.17 -2.42
CA TYR A 140 -11.66 5.56 -2.15
C TYR A 140 -11.76 4.06 -2.31
N GLY A 141 -10.80 3.47 -3.00
CA GLY A 141 -10.55 2.04 -2.92
C GLY A 141 -9.85 1.73 -1.61
N LEU A 142 -10.35 0.73 -0.88
CA LEU A 142 -9.74 0.17 0.32
C LEU A 142 -9.48 -1.31 0.07
N VAL A 143 -8.22 -1.73 0.15
CA VAL A 143 -7.80 -3.12 0.00
C VAL A 143 -7.23 -3.62 1.32
N GLY A 144 -7.94 -4.55 1.98
CA GLY A 144 -7.43 -5.22 3.17
C GLY A 144 -6.41 -6.29 2.81
N VAL A 145 -5.35 -6.40 3.60
CA VAL A 145 -4.30 -7.41 3.42
C VAL A 145 -4.08 -8.22 4.70
N ASP A 146 -3.77 -9.50 4.54
CA ASP A 146 -3.24 -10.33 5.61
C ASP A 146 -1.85 -9.80 6.00
N ARG A 147 -1.65 -9.43 7.27
CA ARG A 147 -0.40 -8.81 7.74
C ARG A 147 0.79 -9.77 7.70
N THR A 148 0.54 -11.07 7.70
CA THR A 148 1.57 -12.11 7.71
C THR A 148 1.95 -12.50 6.29
N THR A 149 0.97 -12.74 5.42
CA THR A 149 1.22 -13.22 4.04
C THR A 149 1.23 -12.12 3.00
N GLY A 150 0.71 -10.94 3.33
CA GLY A 150 0.49 -9.84 2.39
C GLY A 150 -0.68 -10.06 1.43
N GLN A 151 -1.32 -11.24 1.41
CA GLN A 151 -2.40 -11.56 0.48
C GLN A 151 -3.61 -10.65 0.66
N ILE A 152 -4.31 -10.38 -0.44
CA ILE A 152 -5.54 -9.59 -0.42
C ILE A 152 -6.62 -10.39 0.29
N THR A 153 -7.28 -9.76 1.26
CA THR A 153 -8.44 -10.35 1.95
C THR A 153 -9.74 -9.75 1.47
N THR A 154 -9.75 -8.47 1.10
CA THR A 154 -10.96 -7.72 0.74
C THR A 154 -10.64 -6.55 -0.19
N PHE A 155 -11.61 -6.14 -1.02
CA PHE A 155 -11.56 -4.86 -1.74
C PHE A 155 -12.91 -4.15 -1.71
N HIS A 156 -12.95 -2.93 -1.17
CA HIS A 156 -14.17 -2.13 -1.00
C HIS A 156 -14.01 -0.74 -1.60
N ILE A 157 -15.14 -0.16 -2.02
CA ILE A 157 -15.23 1.28 -2.25
C ILE A 157 -15.81 1.94 -0.99
N LYS A 158 -15.13 2.99 -0.52
CA LYS A 158 -15.46 3.75 0.69
C LYS A 158 -15.56 5.24 0.40
N THR A 159 -16.40 5.90 1.18
CA THR A 159 -16.51 7.37 1.21
C THR A 159 -15.53 7.97 2.22
N VAL A 160 -15.28 9.27 2.08
CA VAL A 160 -14.48 10.04 3.06
C VAL A 160 -15.04 9.87 4.48
N SER A 161 -16.36 9.96 4.66
CA SER A 161 -16.99 9.83 5.98
C SER A 161 -16.75 8.46 6.62
N GLU A 162 -16.82 7.39 5.83
CA GLU A 162 -16.53 6.04 6.34
C GLU A 162 -15.06 5.86 6.72
N LEU A 163 -14.14 6.39 5.91
CA LEU A 163 -12.72 6.29 6.20
C LEU A 163 -12.31 7.17 7.38
N ALA A 164 -12.82 8.40 7.48
CA ALA A 164 -12.53 9.29 8.60
C ALA A 164 -12.93 8.70 9.96
N LYS A 165 -13.99 7.89 9.99
CA LYS A 165 -14.41 7.17 11.21
C LYS A 165 -13.50 6.00 11.57
N LYS A 166 -12.90 5.34 10.58
CA LYS A 166 -12.13 4.10 10.78
C LYS A 166 -10.61 4.29 10.79
N ALA A 167 -10.13 5.36 10.17
CA ALA A 167 -8.72 5.71 10.06
C ALA A 167 -8.55 7.23 10.18
N PRO A 168 -8.56 7.77 11.42
CA PRO A 168 -8.35 9.19 11.67
C PRO A 168 -6.99 9.71 11.18
N SER A 169 -5.98 8.83 11.09
CA SER A 169 -4.65 9.13 10.55
C SER A 169 -4.65 9.66 9.12
N LEU A 170 -5.69 9.37 8.34
CA LEU A 170 -5.84 9.88 6.98
C LEU A 170 -6.07 11.40 6.91
N GLY A 171 -6.30 12.06 8.04
CA GLY A 171 -6.36 13.52 8.11
C GLY A 171 -7.56 14.15 7.39
N PHE A 172 -8.59 13.37 7.09
CA PHE A 172 -9.82 13.90 6.50
C PHE A 172 -10.51 14.84 7.49
N SER A 173 -10.58 16.13 7.15
CA SER A 173 -11.38 17.10 7.91
C SER A 173 -12.86 16.74 7.80
N LYS A 174 -13.55 16.76 8.94
CA LYS A 174 -15.01 16.54 9.02
C LYS A 174 -15.80 17.64 8.32
#